data_AF-A0AA42YE70-F1
#
_entry.id   AF-A0AA42YE70-F1
#
_cell.length_a   1.000
_cell.length_b   1.000
_cell.length_c   1.000
_cell.angle_alpha   90.00
_cell.angle_beta   90.00
_cell.angle_gamma   90.00
#
_symmetry.space_group_name_H-M   'P 1'
#
loop_
_entity.id
_entity.type
_entity.pdbx_description
1 polymer ?
#
loop_
_entity_poly.entity_id
_entity_poly.type
_entity_poly.pdbx_seq_one_letter_code
_entity_poly.pdbx_strand_id
1 'polypeptide(L)'
;MQLDQLLRLMADRGASDLHLKPMRPPLLRVHGRLMPIDSDALTPDQIQAMVESILSPAQKTKLAERLAVDIGHGVRGLARFRGSVFMQRGTVTATFRRIPIEVQELSELGLPDVLMELCDLPMGLVLITGPTGSGKSTTLAALINRIARRRSAHVITIEDPIEFLFLDDVASISQREVGTDTPSFAEALRNAVRQDPDVIMVGEMRDQETVSTVITAAETGHLVFSTLHTNSATQSIDRILDSAPASQQKQLRVQLEQVLKGVVSMKLVERRDGSGLVPALEIMRSTPRISELIVKGDTAALQEEVESSVSYYRMQSMNQSLIALLAHGTITYAEAMRQSPDPEDLSLKLRKMFPAIEEQGEDMSSTADFSQILELQQFRKLYEEQEERHKIRLTEMEARTAELQARLQERDRQLQELKHANVEQASELDKARNEVQRVERDSQEKIDKLSDRIKELNQRLMSGAR
;
A
#
# COMPACT_ATOMS: atom_id res chain seq x y z
N MET A 1 1.80 11.69 -43.05
CA MET A 1 1.22 11.61 -41.69
C MET A 1 2.35 11.66 -40.68
N GLN A 2 2.15 12.36 -39.56
CA GLN A 2 3.10 12.38 -38.44
C GLN A 2 2.64 11.43 -37.33
N LEU A 3 3.56 10.97 -36.48
CA LEU A 3 3.24 10.04 -35.40
C LEU A 3 2.20 10.63 -34.41
N ASP A 4 2.37 11.88 -33.99
CA ASP A 4 1.46 12.56 -33.07
C ASP A 4 0.01 12.57 -33.55
N GLN A 5 -0.21 12.67 -34.86
CA GLN A 5 -1.55 12.63 -35.45
C GLN A 5 -2.17 11.23 -35.31
N LEU A 6 -1.36 10.18 -35.45
CA LEU A 6 -1.80 8.79 -35.26
C LEU A 6 -2.10 8.51 -33.78
N LEU A 7 -1.29 9.03 -32.87
CA LEU A 7 -1.51 8.90 -31.43
C LEU A 7 -2.75 9.67 -30.96
N ARG A 8 -3.02 10.86 -31.53
CA ARG A 8 -4.29 11.60 -31.33
C ARG A 8 -5.48 10.79 -31.83
N LEU A 9 -5.41 10.27 -33.05
CA LEU A 9 -6.48 9.43 -33.62
C LEU A 9 -6.72 8.16 -32.80
N MET A 10 -5.65 7.54 -32.29
CA MET A 10 -5.74 6.41 -31.37
C MET A 10 -6.55 6.76 -30.12
N ALA A 11 -6.24 7.90 -29.48
CA ALA A 11 -6.96 8.37 -28.29
C ALA A 11 -8.42 8.74 -28.59
N ASP A 12 -8.68 9.46 -29.69
CA ASP A 12 -10.03 9.89 -30.09
C ASP A 12 -10.95 8.70 -30.40
N ARG A 13 -10.40 7.62 -30.95
CA ARG A 13 -11.14 6.38 -31.24
C ARG A 13 -11.22 5.41 -30.05
N GLY A 14 -10.69 5.79 -28.88
CA GLY A 14 -10.66 4.91 -27.71
C GLY A 14 -9.87 3.62 -27.94
N ALA A 15 -8.87 3.65 -28.83
CA ALA A 15 -8.06 2.48 -29.15
C ALA A 15 -7.05 2.17 -28.04
N SER A 16 -6.85 0.89 -27.73
CA SER A 16 -5.89 0.44 -26.71
C SER A 16 -4.46 0.47 -27.22
N ASP A 17 -4.27 0.10 -28.49
CA ASP A 17 -2.96 -0.02 -29.13
C ASP A 17 -2.96 0.55 -30.57
N LEU A 18 -1.84 1.13 -30.99
CA LEU A 18 -1.52 1.53 -32.36
C LEU A 18 -0.37 0.66 -32.86
N HIS A 19 -0.49 0.09 -34.05
CA HIS A 19 0.55 -0.71 -34.69
C HIS A 19 0.99 -0.07 -36.01
N LEU A 20 2.30 0.15 -36.14
CA LEU A 20 2.95 0.66 -37.34
C LEU A 20 3.76 -0.47 -37.98
N LYS A 21 3.26 -0.99 -39.09
CA LYS A 21 3.88 -2.11 -39.81
C LYS A 21 4.14 -1.72 -41.27
N PRO A 22 5.34 -1.99 -41.82
CA PRO A 22 5.65 -1.69 -43.21
C PRO A 22 4.67 -2.35 -44.18
N MET A 23 4.39 -1.63 -45.27
CA MET A 23 3.50 -2.03 -46.37
C MET A 23 2.05 -2.30 -45.92
N ARG A 24 1.62 -1.71 -44.81
CA ARG A 24 0.23 -1.73 -44.34
C ARG A 24 -0.19 -0.35 -43.85
N PRO A 25 -1.48 -0.02 -43.92
CA PRO A 25 -2.01 1.12 -43.19
C PRO A 25 -1.78 0.93 -41.68
N PRO A 26 -1.63 2.01 -40.90
CA PRO A 26 -1.59 1.93 -39.45
C PRO A 26 -2.83 1.20 -38.91
N LEU A 27 -2.63 0.35 -37.91
CA LEU A 27 -3.72 -0.44 -37.32
C LEU A 27 -3.99 0.06 -35.91
N LEU A 28 -5.26 0.25 -35.57
CA LEU A 28 -5.72 0.51 -34.22
C LEU A 28 -6.37 -0.73 -33.64
N ARG A 29 -6.10 -1.03 -32.37
CA ARG A 29 -6.85 -2.02 -31.61
C ARG A 29 -8.01 -1.34 -30.90
N VAL A 30 -9.24 -1.61 -31.33
CA VAL A 30 -10.46 -1.11 -30.69
C VAL A 30 -11.31 -2.31 -30.28
N HIS A 31 -11.73 -2.36 -29.02
CA HIS A 31 -12.47 -3.50 -28.45
C HIS A 31 -11.81 -4.86 -28.76
N GLY A 32 -10.48 -4.93 -28.62
CA GLY A 32 -9.69 -6.14 -28.84
C GLY A 32 -9.37 -6.48 -30.31
N ARG A 33 -10.01 -5.82 -31.29
CA ARG A 33 -9.85 -6.12 -32.72
C ARG A 33 -8.93 -5.12 -33.40
N LEU A 34 -8.02 -5.61 -34.26
CA LEU A 34 -7.17 -4.76 -35.09
C LEU A 34 -7.93 -4.28 -36.32
N MET A 35 -8.03 -2.96 -36.48
CA MET A 35 -8.71 -2.32 -37.60
C MET A 35 -7.74 -1.35 -38.29
N PRO A 36 -7.61 -1.40 -39.63
CA PRO A 36 -6.84 -0.41 -40.34
C PRO A 36 -7.52 0.96 -40.24
N ILE A 37 -6.72 2.01 -40.14
CA ILE A 37 -7.21 3.36 -40.38
C ILE A 37 -7.32 3.60 -41.89
N ASP A 38 -8.19 4.51 -42.27
CA ASP A 38 -8.33 4.93 -43.66
C ASP A 38 -7.16 5.83 -44.04
N SER A 39 -6.08 5.20 -44.51
CA SER A 39 -4.88 5.86 -45.00
C SER A 39 -4.09 4.95 -45.93
N ASP A 40 -3.14 5.53 -46.65
CA ASP A 40 -2.16 4.75 -47.42
C ASP A 40 -1.31 3.83 -46.54
N ALA A 41 -0.74 2.82 -47.18
CA ALA A 41 0.22 1.92 -46.55
C ALA A 41 1.52 2.66 -46.19
N LEU A 42 2.05 2.40 -45.00
CA LEU A 42 3.31 3.00 -44.55
C LEU A 42 4.52 2.33 -45.21
N THR A 43 5.46 3.12 -45.71
CA THR A 43 6.77 2.63 -46.17
C THR A 43 7.72 2.42 -44.99
N PRO A 44 8.80 1.61 -45.14
CA PRO A 44 9.82 1.46 -44.11
C PRO A 44 10.41 2.80 -43.66
N ASP A 45 10.76 3.68 -44.60
CA ASP A 45 11.36 4.99 -44.33
C ASP A 45 10.41 5.90 -43.55
N GLN A 46 9.11 5.83 -43.82
CA GLN A 46 8.10 6.59 -43.07
C GLN A 46 8.05 6.15 -41.60
N ILE A 47 8.06 4.83 -41.35
CA ILE A 47 8.03 4.30 -39.97
C ILE A 47 9.33 4.66 -39.25
N GLN A 48 10.47 4.52 -39.93
CA GLN A 48 11.77 4.90 -39.37
C GLN A 48 11.80 6.38 -39.00
N ALA A 49 11.36 7.28 -39.87
CA ALA A 49 11.28 8.72 -39.57
C ALA A 49 10.35 9.02 -38.39
N MET A 50 9.19 8.35 -38.29
CA MET A 50 8.29 8.51 -37.14
C MET A 50 8.96 8.08 -35.82
N VAL A 51 9.60 6.91 -35.82
CA VAL A 51 10.26 6.37 -34.63
C VAL A 51 11.48 7.20 -34.23
N GLU A 52 12.34 7.58 -35.16
CA GLU A 52 13.56 8.35 -34.88
C GLU A 52 13.28 9.73 -34.29
N SER A 53 12.07 10.28 -34.53
CA SER A 53 11.64 11.56 -33.98
C SER A 53 11.36 11.52 -32.48
N ILE A 54 11.12 10.32 -31.91
CA ILE A 54 10.76 10.15 -30.50
C ILE A 54 11.84 9.42 -29.67
N LEU A 55 12.82 8.79 -30.31
CA LEU A 55 13.91 8.10 -29.60
C LEU A 55 14.99 9.08 -29.13
N SER A 56 15.40 8.95 -27.87
CA SER A 56 16.61 9.60 -27.35
C SER A 56 17.88 9.01 -28.00
N PRO A 57 19.03 9.71 -27.98
CA PRO A 57 20.29 9.17 -28.49
C PRO A 57 20.65 7.80 -27.91
N ALA A 58 20.46 7.61 -26.59
CA ALA A 58 20.70 6.33 -25.93
C ALA A 58 19.75 5.23 -26.41
N GLN A 59 18.47 5.55 -26.61
CA GLN A 59 17.48 4.60 -27.15
C GLN A 59 17.76 4.24 -28.61
N LYS A 60 18.27 5.18 -29.43
CA LYS A 60 18.72 4.90 -30.81
C LYS A 60 19.87 3.90 -30.83
N THR A 61 20.87 4.10 -29.98
CA THR A 61 21.98 3.14 -29.80
C THR A 61 21.46 1.78 -29.35
N LYS A 62 20.56 1.74 -28.34
CA LYS A 62 19.96 0.50 -27.85
C LYS A 62 19.19 -0.26 -28.94
N LEU A 63 18.43 0.45 -29.77
CA LEU A 63 17.73 -0.15 -30.92
C LEU A 63 18.72 -0.72 -31.95
N ALA A 64 19.80 -0.01 -32.26
CA ALA A 64 20.81 -0.47 -33.21
C ALA A 64 21.56 -1.73 -32.71
N GLU A 65 21.87 -1.79 -31.42
CA GLU A 65 22.60 -2.91 -30.82
C GLU A 65 21.73 -4.12 -30.47
N ARG A 66 20.54 -3.88 -29.90
CA ARG A 66 19.65 -4.94 -29.38
C ARG A 66 18.49 -5.28 -30.30
N LEU A 67 18.33 -4.55 -31.41
CA LEU A 67 17.25 -4.70 -32.38
C LEU A 67 15.84 -4.47 -31.81
N ALA A 68 15.73 -4.01 -30.56
CA ALA A 68 14.49 -3.63 -29.91
C ALA A 68 14.72 -2.61 -28.77
N VAL A 69 13.75 -1.74 -28.54
CA VAL A 69 13.73 -0.78 -27.43
C VAL A 69 12.29 -0.46 -27.02
N ASP A 70 12.04 -0.46 -25.71
CA ASP A 70 10.82 0.07 -25.11
C ASP A 70 11.03 1.53 -24.70
N ILE A 71 9.99 2.36 -24.85
CA ILE A 71 10.03 3.80 -24.61
C ILE A 71 8.75 4.32 -23.98
N GLY A 72 8.85 5.36 -23.16
CA GLY A 72 7.74 6.27 -22.85
C GLY A 72 7.73 7.46 -23.81
N HIS A 73 6.55 7.81 -24.34
CA HIS A 73 6.36 9.02 -25.16
C HIS A 73 5.13 9.81 -24.73
N GLY A 74 5.31 11.05 -24.31
CA GLY A 74 4.23 11.95 -23.91
C GLY A 74 3.81 12.89 -25.04
N VAL A 75 2.52 12.92 -25.36
CA VAL A 75 1.95 13.92 -26.27
C VAL A 75 1.22 14.98 -25.44
N ARG A 76 1.73 16.22 -25.46
CA ARG A 76 1.19 17.32 -24.63
C ARG A 76 -0.29 17.55 -24.90
N GLY A 77 -1.07 17.61 -23.82
CA GLY A 77 -2.52 17.82 -23.85
C GLY A 77 -3.32 16.63 -24.38
N LEU A 78 -2.72 15.44 -24.48
CA LEU A 78 -3.38 14.22 -24.94
C LEU A 78 -3.24 13.07 -23.93
N ALA A 79 -2.09 12.40 -23.92
CA ALA A 79 -1.82 11.23 -23.09
C ALA A 79 -0.32 10.88 -23.16
N ARG A 80 0.11 9.99 -22.27
CA ARG A 80 1.38 9.28 -22.41
C ARG A 80 1.14 7.93 -23.09
N PHE A 81 2.15 7.47 -23.82
CA PHE A 81 2.11 6.20 -24.55
C PHE A 81 3.35 5.40 -24.21
N ARG A 82 3.17 4.09 -24.05
CA ARG A 82 4.26 3.12 -24.02
C ARG A 82 4.50 2.63 -25.44
N GLY A 83 5.67 2.88 -25.99
CA GLY A 83 6.10 2.37 -27.28
C GLY A 83 7.00 1.14 -27.13
N SER A 84 6.88 0.18 -28.04
CA SER A 84 7.86 -0.86 -28.28
C SER A 84 8.26 -0.81 -29.74
N VAL A 85 9.54 -0.60 -29.98
CA VAL A 85 10.14 -0.44 -31.31
C VAL A 85 11.08 -1.61 -31.54
N PHE A 86 10.96 -2.29 -32.67
CA PHE A 86 11.76 -3.48 -32.95
C PHE A 86 11.96 -3.72 -34.44
N MET A 87 12.98 -4.50 -34.77
CA MET A 87 13.28 -4.89 -36.15
C MET A 87 12.43 -6.09 -36.57
N GLN A 88 11.79 -5.99 -37.73
CA GLN A 88 11.01 -7.05 -38.36
C GLN A 88 11.46 -7.20 -39.81
N ARG A 89 12.05 -8.36 -40.17
CA ARG A 89 12.53 -8.65 -41.54
C ARG A 89 13.41 -7.54 -42.13
N GLY A 90 14.31 -6.97 -41.32
CA GLY A 90 15.23 -5.90 -41.74
C GLY A 90 14.60 -4.49 -41.79
N THR A 91 13.36 -4.32 -41.31
CA THR A 91 12.67 -3.02 -41.29
C THR A 91 12.17 -2.68 -39.90
N VAL A 92 12.14 -1.39 -39.56
CA VAL A 92 11.62 -0.91 -38.27
C VAL A 92 10.10 -1.13 -38.19
N THR A 93 9.63 -1.59 -37.05
CA THR A 93 8.22 -1.75 -36.69
C THR A 93 8.01 -1.18 -35.29
N ALA A 94 6.83 -0.62 -35.03
CA ALA A 94 6.52 -0.04 -33.72
C ALA A 94 5.09 -0.33 -33.29
N THR A 95 4.90 -0.49 -31.98
CA THR A 95 3.59 -0.60 -31.34
C THR A 95 3.51 0.37 -30.19
N PHE A 96 2.39 1.09 -30.05
CA PHE A 96 2.16 2.04 -28.98
C PHE A 96 0.90 1.66 -28.21
N ARG A 97 0.97 1.71 -26.89
CA ARG A 97 -0.16 1.53 -25.98
C ARG A 97 -0.42 2.84 -25.25
N ARG A 98 -1.68 3.25 -25.13
CA ARG A 98 -2.05 4.43 -24.34
C ARG A 98 -1.92 4.12 -22.84
N ILE A 99 -1.21 4.96 -22.12
CA ILE A 99 -1.08 4.89 -20.65
C ILE A 99 -2.28 5.61 -20.02
N PRO A 100 -3.02 4.97 -19.10
CA PRO A 100 -4.12 5.61 -18.39
C PRO A 100 -3.61 6.69 -17.42
N ILE A 101 -4.38 7.78 -17.32
CA ILE A 101 -4.21 8.82 -16.28
C ILE A 101 -5.12 8.51 -15.08
N GLU A 102 -6.29 7.94 -15.35
CA GLU A 102 -7.24 7.56 -14.30
C GLU A 102 -6.74 6.31 -13.58
N VAL A 103 -6.37 6.48 -12.31
CA VAL A 103 -5.99 5.42 -11.40
C VAL A 103 -7.22 5.03 -10.59
N GLN A 104 -7.59 3.76 -10.63
CA GLN A 104 -8.71 3.23 -9.86
C GLN A 104 -8.44 3.31 -8.35
N GLU A 105 -9.49 3.55 -7.57
CA GLU A 105 -9.39 3.53 -6.11
C GLU A 105 -9.28 2.08 -5.60
N LEU A 106 -8.63 1.88 -4.45
CA LEU A 106 -8.41 0.53 -3.88
C LEU A 106 -9.73 -0.26 -3.70
N SER A 107 -10.81 0.42 -3.35
CA SER A 107 -12.15 -0.18 -3.19
C SER A 107 -12.73 -0.70 -4.51
N GLU A 108 -12.42 -0.05 -5.63
CA GLU A 108 -12.92 -0.44 -6.96
C GLU A 108 -12.20 -1.68 -7.50
N LEU A 109 -10.97 -1.92 -7.03
CA LEU A 109 -10.18 -3.10 -7.37
C LEU A 109 -10.62 -4.37 -6.63
N GLY A 110 -11.54 -4.26 -5.66
CA GLY A 110 -11.96 -5.38 -4.82
C GLY A 110 -10.84 -5.87 -3.88
N LEU A 111 -9.96 -4.96 -3.48
CA LEU A 111 -8.85 -5.26 -2.56
C LEU A 111 -9.30 -5.10 -1.10
N PRO A 112 -8.78 -5.92 -0.17
CA PRO A 112 -9.16 -5.87 1.23
C PRO A 112 -8.56 -4.64 1.94
N ASP A 113 -9.28 -4.12 2.94
CA ASP A 113 -8.95 -2.89 3.68
C ASP A 113 -7.56 -2.91 4.32
N VAL A 114 -7.01 -4.09 4.62
CA VAL A 114 -5.66 -4.23 5.18
C VAL A 114 -4.58 -3.61 4.28
N LEU A 115 -4.80 -3.53 2.96
CA LEU A 115 -3.89 -2.83 2.05
C LEU A 115 -3.91 -1.31 2.27
N MET A 116 -5.03 -0.74 2.72
CA MET A 116 -5.12 0.68 3.04
C MET A 116 -4.26 1.03 4.25
N GLU A 117 -4.19 0.14 5.25
CA GLU A 117 -3.34 0.32 6.44
C GLU A 117 -1.85 0.39 6.08
N LEU A 118 -1.43 -0.23 4.97
CA LEU A 118 -0.04 -0.18 4.49
C LEU A 118 0.35 1.21 3.98
N CYS A 119 -0.61 2.00 3.50
CA CYS A 119 -0.37 3.39 3.06
C CYS A 119 -0.12 4.35 4.23
N ASP A 120 -0.62 4.00 5.42
CA ASP A 120 -0.56 4.85 6.61
C ASP A 120 0.72 4.59 7.44
N LEU A 121 1.58 3.68 6.98
CA LEU A 121 2.85 3.38 7.64
C LEU A 121 3.80 4.59 7.57
N PRO A 122 4.52 4.90 8.66
CA PRO A 122 5.48 6.01 8.65
C PRO A 122 6.70 5.69 7.78
N MET A 123 7.18 4.44 7.82
CA MET A 123 8.39 3.97 7.14
C MET A 123 8.41 2.44 7.02
N GLY A 124 9.34 1.91 6.21
CA GLY A 124 9.60 0.49 6.03
C GLY A 124 9.35 0.02 4.60
N LEU A 125 9.41 -1.29 4.37
CA LEU A 125 9.31 -1.92 3.06
C LEU A 125 7.99 -2.69 2.91
N VAL A 126 7.23 -2.36 1.87
CA VAL A 126 6.02 -3.09 1.45
C VAL A 126 6.24 -3.68 0.07
N LEU A 127 6.01 -4.98 -0.08
CA LEU A 127 6.21 -5.70 -1.33
C LEU A 127 4.89 -6.13 -1.95
N ILE A 128 4.67 -5.75 -3.21
CA ILE A 128 3.56 -6.24 -4.03
C ILE A 128 4.12 -7.23 -5.04
N THR A 129 3.77 -8.50 -4.91
CA THR A 129 4.38 -9.59 -5.68
C THR A 129 3.34 -10.39 -6.47
N GLY A 130 3.81 -11.20 -7.40
CA GLY A 130 2.98 -12.02 -8.28
C GLY A 130 3.56 -12.09 -9.70
N PRO A 131 3.03 -12.94 -10.58
CA PRO A 131 3.50 -13.06 -11.95
C PRO A 131 3.17 -11.82 -12.81
N THR A 132 3.68 -11.77 -14.02
CA THR A 132 3.26 -10.75 -15.01
C THR A 132 1.75 -10.83 -15.24
N GLY A 133 1.07 -9.68 -15.22
CA GLY A 133 -0.38 -9.61 -15.41
C GLY A 133 -1.22 -9.89 -14.17
N SER A 134 -0.63 -10.02 -12.98
CA SER A 134 -1.38 -10.25 -11.73
C SER A 134 -1.99 -8.99 -11.08
N GLY A 135 -1.90 -7.83 -11.75
CA GLY A 135 -2.43 -6.57 -11.21
C GLY A 135 -1.49 -5.81 -10.27
N LYS A 136 -0.19 -6.16 -10.22
CA LYS A 136 0.82 -5.48 -9.37
C LYS A 136 0.87 -3.97 -9.63
N SER A 137 1.11 -3.57 -10.88
CA SER A 137 1.24 -2.15 -11.24
C SER A 137 -0.05 -1.37 -10.96
N THR A 138 -1.21 -1.97 -11.22
CA THR A 138 -2.52 -1.36 -10.92
C THR A 138 -2.72 -1.18 -9.42
N THR A 139 -2.38 -2.18 -8.62
CA THR A 139 -2.49 -2.11 -7.15
C THR A 139 -1.50 -1.11 -6.57
N LEU A 140 -0.27 -1.12 -7.05
CA LEU A 140 0.77 -0.18 -6.65
C LEU A 140 0.37 1.25 -7.00
N ALA A 141 -0.20 1.47 -8.19
CA ALA A 141 -0.74 2.78 -8.56
C ALA A 141 -1.88 3.21 -7.64
N ALA A 142 -2.82 2.32 -7.30
CA ALA A 142 -3.90 2.64 -6.37
C ALA A 142 -3.39 2.99 -4.96
N LEU A 143 -2.37 2.27 -4.46
CA LEU A 143 -1.72 2.57 -3.18
C LEU A 143 -1.05 3.95 -3.19
N ILE A 144 -0.29 4.26 -4.25
CA ILE A 144 0.39 5.54 -4.39
C ILE A 144 -0.60 6.70 -4.59
N ASN A 145 -1.63 6.51 -5.41
CA ASN A 145 -2.70 7.49 -5.59
C ASN A 145 -3.45 7.78 -4.27
N ARG A 146 -3.68 6.76 -3.44
CA ARG A 146 -4.25 6.97 -2.10
C ARG A 146 -3.34 7.83 -1.22
N ILE A 147 -2.04 7.53 -1.19
CA ILE A 147 -1.06 8.33 -0.43
C ILE A 147 -1.09 9.77 -0.95
N ALA A 148 -1.07 9.96 -2.27
CA ALA A 148 -1.06 11.26 -2.90
C ALA A 148 -2.25 12.14 -2.50
N ARG A 149 -3.43 11.55 -2.38
CA ARG A 149 -4.68 12.25 -2.05
C ARG A 149 -4.87 12.53 -0.57
N ARG A 150 -4.08 11.92 0.32
CA ARG A 150 -4.36 11.92 1.76
C ARG A 150 -3.20 12.39 2.63
N ARG A 151 -1.96 12.23 2.18
CA ARG A 151 -0.76 12.53 2.96
C ARG A 151 -0.04 13.72 2.36
N SER A 152 0.28 14.71 3.19
CA SER A 152 1.23 15.77 2.83
C SER A 152 2.62 15.14 2.82
N ALA A 153 3.06 14.70 1.65
CA ALA A 153 4.30 13.95 1.46
C ALA A 153 4.95 14.30 0.12
N HIS A 154 6.24 14.01 0.00
CA HIS A 154 6.92 13.93 -1.28
C HIS A 154 7.06 12.46 -1.69
N VAL A 155 6.47 12.11 -2.83
CA VAL A 155 6.51 10.77 -3.41
C VAL A 155 7.46 10.76 -4.60
N ILE A 156 8.41 9.82 -4.64
CA ILE A 156 9.26 9.59 -5.81
C ILE A 156 8.97 8.19 -6.36
N THR A 157 8.63 8.08 -7.65
CA THR A 157 8.52 6.79 -8.34
C THR A 157 9.69 6.58 -9.30
N ILE A 158 10.19 5.36 -9.37
CA ILE A 158 11.26 4.94 -10.28
C ILE A 158 10.74 3.73 -11.04
N GLU A 159 10.57 3.85 -12.36
CA GLU A 159 9.82 2.89 -13.20
C GLU A 159 10.55 2.58 -14.51
N ASP A 160 10.27 1.42 -15.14
CA ASP A 160 10.86 1.00 -16.42
C ASP A 160 9.84 0.18 -17.26
N PRO A 161 9.00 0.82 -18.09
CA PRO A 161 8.72 2.26 -18.16
C PRO A 161 7.63 2.69 -17.17
N ILE A 162 7.25 3.97 -17.18
CA ILE A 162 6.10 4.47 -16.39
C ILE A 162 4.79 3.85 -16.91
N GLU A 163 4.02 3.22 -16.02
CA GLU A 163 2.77 2.52 -16.38
C GLU A 163 1.49 3.32 -16.06
N PHE A 164 1.56 4.23 -15.09
CA PHE A 164 0.47 5.12 -14.70
C PHE A 164 1.00 6.53 -14.50
N LEU A 165 0.22 7.54 -14.88
CA LEU A 165 0.53 8.93 -14.55
C LEU A 165 -0.18 9.34 -13.28
N PHE A 166 0.56 9.93 -12.36
CA PHE A 166 -0.01 10.56 -11.18
C PHE A 166 -0.06 12.08 -11.35
N LEU A 167 -1.07 12.69 -10.73
CA LEU A 167 -1.17 14.14 -10.60
C LEU A 167 -0.86 14.51 -9.16
N ASP A 168 -0.24 15.66 -8.97
CA ASP A 168 -0.07 16.26 -7.65
C ASP A 168 -1.44 16.53 -7.02
N ASP A 169 -1.53 16.33 -5.71
CA ASP A 169 -2.71 16.65 -4.90
C ASP A 169 -2.23 17.11 -3.52
N VAL A 170 -2.56 16.40 -2.44
CA VAL A 170 -2.02 16.68 -1.10
C VAL A 170 -0.52 16.38 -1.05
N ALA A 171 -0.08 15.33 -1.74
CA ALA A 171 1.33 15.02 -1.95
C ALA A 171 1.85 15.60 -3.27
N SER A 172 3.15 15.88 -3.29
CA SER A 172 3.92 16.17 -4.50
C SER A 172 4.51 14.88 -5.05
N ILE A 173 4.43 14.64 -6.37
CA ILE A 173 4.85 13.37 -6.99
C ILE A 173 5.88 13.63 -8.09
N SER A 174 7.05 13.02 -7.95
CA SER A 174 8.11 13.00 -8.96
C SER A 174 8.27 11.60 -9.56
N GLN A 175 7.84 11.39 -10.81
CA GLN A 175 8.03 10.12 -11.51
C GLN A 175 9.29 10.15 -12.37
N ARG A 176 10.10 9.09 -12.28
CA ARG A 176 11.36 8.95 -13.02
C ARG A 176 11.39 7.65 -13.81
N GLU A 177 11.56 7.74 -15.12
CA GLU A 177 11.67 6.59 -16.01
C GLU A 177 13.14 6.20 -16.24
N VAL A 178 13.47 4.93 -16.03
CA VAL A 178 14.80 4.39 -16.32
C VAL A 178 15.09 4.42 -17.82
N GLY A 179 16.28 4.87 -18.19
CA GLY A 179 16.72 5.09 -19.57
C GLY A 179 16.31 6.44 -20.16
N THR A 180 15.40 7.17 -19.52
CA THR A 180 14.94 8.51 -19.94
C THR A 180 15.37 9.59 -18.93
N ASP A 181 14.96 9.46 -17.66
CA ASP A 181 15.18 10.45 -16.59
C ASP A 181 16.33 10.04 -15.62
N THR A 182 16.78 8.79 -15.73
CA THR A 182 17.82 8.20 -14.89
C THR A 182 18.43 6.97 -15.59
N PRO A 183 19.72 6.66 -15.45
CA PRO A 183 20.33 5.56 -16.19
C PRO A 183 19.99 4.16 -15.65
N SER A 184 19.72 4.02 -14.34
CA SER A 184 19.37 2.74 -13.70
C SER A 184 18.50 2.94 -12.46
N PHE A 185 17.87 1.85 -11.98
CA PHE A 185 17.12 1.84 -10.71
C PHE A 185 18.01 2.20 -9.51
N ALA A 186 19.18 1.57 -9.41
CA ALA A 186 20.09 1.80 -8.29
C ALA A 186 20.60 3.25 -8.22
N GLU A 187 20.95 3.85 -9.37
CA GLU A 187 21.37 5.26 -9.40
C GLU A 187 20.20 6.21 -9.09
N ALA A 188 19.01 5.93 -9.64
CA ALA A 188 17.81 6.70 -9.35
C ALA A 188 17.51 6.71 -7.85
N LEU A 189 17.59 5.55 -7.21
CA LEU A 189 17.27 5.36 -5.80
C LEU A 189 18.33 5.97 -4.88
N ARG A 190 19.63 5.82 -5.19
CA ARG A 190 20.71 6.50 -4.48
C ARG A 190 20.53 8.02 -4.46
N ASN A 191 20.06 8.59 -5.56
CA ASN A 191 19.76 10.01 -5.67
C ASN A 191 18.46 10.37 -4.96
N ALA A 192 17.42 9.54 -5.08
CA ALA A 192 16.10 9.77 -4.49
C ALA A 192 16.18 9.99 -2.97
N VAL A 193 16.96 9.20 -2.24
CA VAL A 193 17.14 9.35 -0.78
C VAL A 193 17.66 10.75 -0.36
N ARG A 194 18.24 11.53 -1.29
CA ARG A 194 18.72 12.90 -1.04
C ARG A 194 17.81 13.99 -1.63
N GLN A 195 16.67 13.59 -2.19
CA GLN A 195 15.68 14.48 -2.80
C GLN A 195 14.51 14.76 -1.85
N ASP A 196 14.72 14.58 -0.54
CA ASP A 196 13.71 14.76 0.51
C ASP A 196 12.38 13.99 0.26
N PRO A 197 12.41 12.68 -0.09
CA PRO A 197 11.18 11.90 -0.22
C PRO A 197 10.66 11.42 1.14
N ASP A 198 9.35 11.29 1.27
CA ASP A 198 8.71 10.52 2.34
C ASP A 198 8.40 9.10 1.90
N VAL A 199 8.01 8.94 0.63
CA VAL A 199 7.58 7.68 0.03
C VAL A 199 8.34 7.44 -1.26
N ILE A 200 8.87 6.23 -1.42
CA ILE A 200 9.59 5.83 -2.63
C ILE A 200 8.90 4.60 -3.23
N MET A 201 8.54 4.67 -4.51
CA MET A 201 8.06 3.52 -5.27
C MET A 201 9.14 3.07 -6.25
N VAL A 202 9.55 1.81 -6.15
CA VAL A 202 10.52 1.19 -7.05
C VAL A 202 9.83 0.10 -7.84
N GLY A 203 9.74 0.29 -9.16
CA GLY A 203 8.97 -0.58 -10.06
C GLY A 203 9.28 -2.07 -9.90
N GLU A 204 10.54 -2.46 -9.76
CA GLU A 204 10.93 -3.86 -9.53
C GLU A 204 12.32 -3.97 -8.88
N MET A 205 12.53 -5.00 -8.05
CA MET A 205 13.85 -5.37 -7.52
C MET A 205 14.41 -6.57 -8.29
N ARG A 206 15.26 -6.32 -9.30
CA ARG A 206 15.83 -7.38 -10.14
C ARG A 206 17.21 -7.86 -9.69
N ASP A 207 18.06 -6.91 -9.32
CA ASP A 207 19.47 -7.14 -9.02
C ASP A 207 19.80 -6.83 -7.56
N GLN A 208 20.94 -7.35 -7.10
CA GLN A 208 21.42 -7.19 -5.74
C GLN A 208 21.59 -5.70 -5.37
N GLU A 209 22.10 -4.87 -6.29
CA GLU A 209 22.34 -3.45 -6.03
C GLU A 209 21.02 -2.73 -5.71
N THR A 210 19.98 -2.99 -6.49
CA THR A 210 18.64 -2.42 -6.29
C THR A 210 18.03 -2.92 -4.98
N VAL A 211 18.12 -4.22 -4.68
CA VAL A 211 17.64 -4.81 -3.41
C VAL A 211 18.31 -4.14 -2.20
N SER A 212 19.65 -4.07 -2.20
CA SER A 212 20.40 -3.45 -1.11
C SER A 212 20.03 -1.98 -0.95
N THR A 213 19.91 -1.24 -2.04
CA THR A 213 19.55 0.19 -1.99
C THR A 213 18.12 0.41 -1.50
N VAL A 214 17.17 -0.47 -1.85
CA VAL A 214 15.78 -0.44 -1.34
C VAL A 214 15.75 -0.66 0.16
N ILE A 215 16.48 -1.66 0.65
CA ILE A 215 16.55 -1.96 2.08
C ILE A 215 17.15 -0.77 2.84
N THR A 216 18.26 -0.20 2.36
CA THR A 216 18.86 1.00 2.97
C THR A 216 17.90 2.20 2.96
N ALA A 217 17.14 2.42 1.87
CA ALA A 217 16.13 3.48 1.84
C ALA A 217 15.06 3.26 2.91
N ALA A 218 14.58 2.03 3.09
CA ALA A 218 13.61 1.69 4.13
C ALA A 218 14.19 1.81 5.56
N GLU A 219 15.47 1.44 5.76
CA GLU A 219 16.18 1.59 7.04
C GLU A 219 16.33 3.07 7.45
N THR A 220 16.47 3.96 6.47
CA THR A 220 16.74 5.40 6.69
C THR A 220 15.49 6.26 6.94
N GLY A 221 14.32 5.66 7.14
CA GLY A 221 13.11 6.39 7.51
C GLY A 221 12.05 6.50 6.42
N HIS A 222 12.28 5.95 5.22
CA HIS A 222 11.36 6.08 4.10
C HIS A 222 10.33 4.95 4.08
N LEU A 223 9.11 5.24 3.62
CA LEU A 223 8.17 4.20 3.22
C LEU A 223 8.47 3.80 1.78
N VAL A 224 8.90 2.56 1.57
CA VAL A 224 9.28 2.04 0.25
C VAL A 224 8.28 0.99 -0.21
N PHE A 225 7.71 1.20 -1.39
CA PHE A 225 6.94 0.17 -2.08
C PHE A 225 7.77 -0.40 -3.23
N SER A 226 7.77 -1.73 -3.37
CA SER A 226 8.42 -2.36 -4.52
C SER A 226 7.75 -3.65 -4.97
N THR A 227 8.20 -4.20 -6.10
CA THR A 227 7.65 -5.44 -6.66
C THR A 227 8.71 -6.51 -6.91
N LEU A 228 8.23 -7.76 -6.85
CA LEU A 228 8.95 -8.98 -7.24
C LEU A 228 8.01 -9.88 -8.05
N HIS A 229 8.58 -10.78 -8.85
CA HIS A 229 7.82 -11.79 -9.62
C HIS A 229 7.71 -13.14 -8.91
N THR A 230 7.54 -13.10 -7.60
CA THR A 230 7.35 -14.27 -6.72
C THR A 230 5.86 -14.49 -6.43
N ASN A 231 5.47 -15.73 -6.14
CA ASN A 231 4.06 -16.12 -6.01
C ASN A 231 3.56 -16.21 -4.56
N SER A 232 4.45 -16.11 -3.57
CA SER A 232 4.11 -16.12 -2.15
C SER A 232 5.02 -15.19 -1.35
N ALA A 233 4.63 -14.87 -0.12
CA ALA A 233 5.40 -14.07 0.82
C ALA A 233 6.72 -14.76 1.18
N THR A 234 6.69 -16.07 1.44
CA THR A 234 7.87 -16.89 1.72
C THR A 234 8.87 -16.87 0.57
N GLN A 235 8.40 -17.12 -0.66
CA GLN A 235 9.25 -17.08 -1.86
C GLN A 235 9.84 -15.68 -2.10
N SER A 236 9.11 -14.62 -1.74
CA SER A 236 9.58 -13.24 -1.85
C SER A 236 10.77 -12.97 -0.93
N ILE A 237 10.72 -13.47 0.30
CA ILE A 237 11.82 -13.38 1.27
C ILE A 237 13.03 -14.16 0.77
N ASP A 238 12.84 -15.41 0.37
CA ASP A 238 13.93 -16.26 -0.16
C ASP A 238 14.59 -15.61 -1.37
N ARG A 239 13.80 -15.06 -2.30
CA ARG A 239 14.32 -14.37 -3.49
C ARG A 239 15.19 -13.16 -3.15
N ILE A 240 14.84 -12.40 -2.11
CA ILE A 240 15.65 -11.29 -1.62
C ILE A 240 16.97 -11.82 -1.05
N LEU A 241 16.91 -12.86 -0.22
CA LEU A 241 18.10 -13.46 0.40
C LEU A 241 19.05 -14.05 -0.64
N ASP A 242 18.52 -14.72 -1.66
CA ASP A 242 19.28 -15.33 -2.76
C ASP A 242 19.95 -14.31 -3.68
N SER A 243 19.57 -13.02 -3.60
CA SER A 243 20.26 -11.96 -4.34
C SER A 243 21.65 -11.66 -3.79
N ALA A 244 21.95 -12.04 -2.54
CA ALA A 244 23.22 -11.80 -1.88
C ALA A 244 24.10 -13.06 -1.78
N PRO A 245 25.43 -12.92 -1.78
CA PRO A 245 26.34 -14.02 -1.49
C PRO A 245 26.04 -14.69 -0.14
N ALA A 246 26.29 -16.00 -0.04
CA ALA A 246 26.00 -16.79 1.17
C ALA A 246 26.58 -16.20 2.46
N SER A 247 27.73 -15.53 2.40
CA SER A 247 28.36 -14.86 3.54
C SER A 247 27.57 -13.65 4.06
N GLN A 248 26.76 -13.01 3.22
CA GLN A 248 25.98 -11.80 3.53
C GLN A 248 24.51 -12.11 3.82
N GLN A 249 24.00 -13.31 3.48
CA GLN A 249 22.59 -13.65 3.66
C GLN A 249 22.10 -13.49 5.11
N LYS A 250 22.92 -13.87 6.10
CA LYS A 250 22.55 -13.71 7.52
C LYS A 250 22.39 -12.23 7.89
N GLN A 251 23.25 -11.36 7.39
CA GLN A 251 23.14 -9.92 7.61
C GLN A 251 21.91 -9.35 6.90
N LEU A 252 21.73 -9.68 5.62
CA LEU A 252 20.59 -9.22 4.81
C LEU A 252 19.25 -9.61 5.44
N ARG A 253 19.18 -10.81 6.03
CA ARG A 253 18.01 -11.29 6.76
C ARG A 253 17.66 -10.45 7.98
N VAL A 254 18.66 -10.04 8.76
CA VAL A 254 18.45 -9.15 9.92
C VAL A 254 17.99 -7.77 9.45
N GLN A 255 18.58 -7.24 8.37
CA GLN A 255 18.16 -5.96 7.81
C GLN A 255 16.74 -6.01 7.27
N LEU A 256 16.41 -7.07 6.52
CA LEU A 256 15.09 -7.29 5.96
C LEU A 256 14.03 -7.38 7.06
N GLU A 257 14.31 -8.10 8.15
CA GLU A 257 13.40 -8.19 9.30
C GLU A 257 13.04 -6.81 9.87
N GLN A 258 14.03 -5.93 10.03
CA GLN A 258 13.83 -4.60 10.61
C GLN A 258 12.92 -3.71 9.75
N VAL A 259 13.07 -3.81 8.42
CA VAL A 259 12.38 -2.90 7.49
C VAL A 259 11.09 -3.46 6.94
N LEU A 260 10.96 -4.77 6.75
CA LEU A 260 9.79 -5.37 6.11
C LEU A 260 8.53 -5.11 6.95
N LYS A 261 7.49 -4.57 6.31
CA LYS A 261 6.19 -4.29 6.93
C LYS A 261 5.09 -5.18 6.40
N GLY A 262 5.17 -5.60 5.15
CA GLY A 262 4.27 -6.60 4.61
C GLY A 262 4.61 -7.05 3.20
N VAL A 263 4.10 -8.21 2.84
CA VAL A 263 4.16 -8.78 1.50
C VAL A 263 2.75 -9.15 1.07
N VAL A 264 2.36 -8.69 -0.11
CA VAL A 264 1.07 -8.99 -0.75
C VAL A 264 1.34 -9.71 -2.05
N SER A 265 1.09 -11.02 -2.10
CA SER A 265 1.26 -11.82 -3.32
C SER A 265 -0.06 -11.97 -4.05
N MET A 266 -0.08 -11.62 -5.34
CA MET A 266 -1.30 -11.44 -6.12
C MET A 266 -1.43 -12.46 -7.24
N LYS A 267 -2.66 -12.90 -7.49
CA LYS A 267 -3.11 -13.54 -8.74
C LYS A 267 -4.42 -12.93 -9.19
N LEU A 268 -4.67 -12.95 -10.49
CA LEU A 268 -6.00 -12.63 -11.05
C LEU A 268 -6.70 -13.93 -11.45
N VAL A 269 -7.94 -14.05 -11.02
CA VAL A 269 -8.76 -15.26 -11.14
C VAL A 269 -10.00 -14.94 -11.96
N GLU A 270 -10.41 -15.84 -12.84
CA GLU A 270 -11.61 -15.63 -13.67
C GLU A 270 -12.88 -15.68 -12.81
N ARG A 271 -13.75 -14.68 -13.00
CA ARG A 271 -15.06 -14.68 -12.35
C ARG A 271 -15.96 -15.74 -12.98
N ARG A 272 -16.81 -16.35 -12.14
CA ARG A 272 -17.80 -17.35 -12.55
C ARG A 272 -18.75 -16.85 -13.63
N ASP A 273 -19.10 -15.57 -13.60
CA ASP A 273 -20.03 -14.93 -14.54
C ASP A 273 -19.38 -14.53 -15.88
N GLY A 274 -18.05 -14.70 -16.02
CA GLY A 274 -17.29 -14.30 -17.20
C GLY A 274 -17.17 -12.78 -17.38
N SER A 275 -17.57 -11.97 -16.38
CA SER A 275 -17.52 -10.50 -16.45
C SER A 275 -16.10 -9.93 -16.40
N GLY A 276 -15.12 -10.75 -16.03
CA GLY A 276 -13.71 -10.37 -15.99
C GLY A 276 -12.92 -11.14 -14.95
N LEU A 277 -11.95 -10.46 -14.36
CA LEU A 277 -11.01 -11.01 -13.39
C LEU A 277 -11.26 -10.43 -11.99
N VAL A 278 -10.93 -11.20 -10.96
CA VAL A 278 -10.94 -10.78 -9.54
C VAL A 278 -9.59 -11.10 -8.90
N PRO A 279 -9.03 -10.24 -8.04
CA PRO A 279 -7.78 -10.54 -7.35
C PRO A 279 -7.97 -11.60 -6.26
N ALA A 280 -7.06 -12.58 -6.22
CA ALA A 280 -6.81 -13.46 -5.09
C ALA A 280 -5.45 -13.09 -4.48
N LEU A 281 -5.40 -12.97 -3.15
CA LEU A 281 -4.26 -12.37 -2.44
C LEU A 281 -3.79 -13.25 -1.29
N GLU A 282 -2.48 -13.45 -1.20
CA GLU A 282 -1.82 -13.80 0.05
C GLU A 282 -1.30 -12.52 0.71
N ILE A 283 -1.49 -12.38 2.02
CA ILE A 283 -1.13 -11.17 2.78
C ILE A 283 -0.38 -11.60 4.03
N MET A 284 0.91 -11.25 4.08
CA MET A 284 1.76 -11.39 5.26
C MET A 284 2.09 -10.00 5.80
N ARG A 285 1.85 -9.77 7.10
CA ARG A 285 2.30 -8.55 7.79
C ARG A 285 3.46 -8.84 8.71
N SER A 286 4.31 -7.85 8.91
CA SER A 286 5.38 -7.96 9.89
C SER A 286 4.82 -7.91 11.30
N THR A 287 5.01 -8.99 12.04
CA THR A 287 4.68 -9.15 13.47
C THR A 287 5.93 -9.61 14.20
N PRO A 288 6.01 -9.48 15.54
CA PRO A 288 7.17 -9.99 16.29
C PRO A 288 7.49 -11.47 15.99
N ARG A 289 6.46 -12.28 15.73
CA ARG A 289 6.62 -13.69 15.37
C ARG A 289 7.15 -13.87 13.95
N ILE A 290 6.59 -13.17 12.96
CA ILE A 290 7.10 -13.19 11.58
C ILE A 290 8.56 -12.70 11.54
N SER A 291 8.89 -11.63 12.26
CA SER A 291 10.27 -11.14 12.43
C SER A 291 11.22 -12.22 12.94
N GLU A 292 10.85 -12.91 14.03
CA GLU A 292 11.64 -13.99 14.61
C GLU A 292 11.88 -15.12 13.59
N LEU A 293 10.84 -15.50 12.85
CA LEU A 293 10.90 -16.56 11.84
C LEU A 293 11.75 -16.16 10.63
N ILE A 294 11.70 -14.90 10.19
CA ILE A 294 12.59 -14.36 9.16
C ILE A 294 14.04 -14.53 9.60
N VAL A 295 14.40 -14.10 10.81
CA VAL A 295 15.78 -14.20 11.35
C VAL A 295 16.26 -15.64 11.47
N LYS A 296 15.37 -16.56 11.86
CA LYS A 296 15.66 -18.00 11.89
C LYS A 296 15.79 -18.61 10.49
N GLY A 297 15.08 -18.05 9.50
CA GLY A 297 14.98 -18.60 8.15
C GLY A 297 14.08 -19.82 8.08
N ASP A 298 13.05 -19.89 8.93
CA ASP A 298 12.09 -20.97 8.96
C ASP A 298 10.88 -20.62 8.10
N THR A 299 10.97 -20.92 6.81
CA THR A 299 9.96 -20.55 5.81
C THR A 299 8.67 -21.36 5.94
N ALA A 300 8.75 -22.61 6.42
CA ALA A 300 7.57 -23.43 6.67
C ALA A 300 6.72 -22.83 7.80
N ALA A 301 7.37 -22.45 8.91
CA ALA A 301 6.68 -21.81 10.02
C ALA A 301 6.11 -20.42 9.65
N LEU A 302 6.72 -19.69 8.71
CA LEU A 302 6.14 -18.44 8.20
C LEU A 302 4.77 -18.66 7.55
N GLN A 303 4.63 -19.72 6.76
CA GLN A 303 3.35 -20.03 6.10
C GLN A 303 2.26 -20.38 7.12
N GLU A 304 2.59 -21.19 8.13
CA GLU A 304 1.66 -21.55 9.21
C GLU A 304 1.22 -20.32 10.03
N GLU A 305 2.15 -19.40 10.30
CA GLU A 305 1.86 -18.15 11.00
C GLU A 305 0.91 -17.26 10.18
N VAL A 306 1.13 -17.12 8.87
CA VAL A 306 0.23 -16.37 7.98
C VAL A 306 -1.20 -16.93 8.01
N GLU A 307 -1.33 -18.26 8.02
CA GLU A 307 -2.64 -18.93 8.02
C GLU A 307 -3.39 -18.83 9.34
N SER A 308 -2.68 -18.78 10.46
CA SER A 308 -3.28 -18.73 11.80
C SER A 308 -3.57 -17.29 12.26
N SER A 309 -2.92 -16.28 11.68
CA SER A 309 -3.01 -14.87 12.09
C SER A 309 -4.10 -14.04 11.38
N VAL A 310 -5.16 -14.68 10.87
CA VAL A 310 -6.24 -14.01 10.12
C VAL A 310 -7.02 -13.00 10.97
N SER A 311 -7.54 -13.43 12.12
CA SER A 311 -8.51 -12.62 12.88
C SER A 311 -7.93 -11.31 13.43
N TYR A 312 -6.70 -11.35 13.93
CA TYR A 312 -6.09 -10.20 14.60
C TYR A 312 -5.23 -9.35 13.66
N TYR A 313 -4.33 -9.98 12.90
CA TYR A 313 -3.42 -9.26 12.01
C TYR A 313 -3.98 -9.06 10.60
N ARG A 314 -5.13 -9.66 10.27
CA ARG A 314 -5.72 -9.62 8.92
C ARG A 314 -4.76 -10.19 7.86
N MET A 315 -3.95 -11.18 8.27
CA MET A 315 -3.17 -11.98 7.33
C MET A 315 -4.07 -12.99 6.63
N GLN A 316 -3.63 -13.53 5.51
CA GLN A 316 -4.32 -14.64 4.84
C GLN A 316 -3.37 -15.36 3.90
N SER A 317 -3.52 -16.68 3.77
CA SER A 317 -2.87 -17.43 2.69
C SER A 317 -3.66 -17.32 1.38
N MET A 318 -2.98 -17.63 0.26
CA MET A 318 -3.63 -17.68 -1.05
C MET A 318 -4.84 -18.63 -1.05
N ASN A 319 -4.74 -19.80 -0.39
CA ASN A 319 -5.85 -20.74 -0.27
C ASN A 319 -7.01 -20.16 0.51
N GLN A 320 -6.78 -19.44 1.60
CA GLN A 320 -7.84 -18.76 2.34
C GLN A 320 -8.54 -17.69 1.48
N SER A 321 -7.80 -16.95 0.66
CA SER A 321 -8.39 -15.99 -0.29
C SER A 321 -9.23 -16.67 -1.36
N LEU A 322 -8.78 -17.79 -1.93
CA LEU A 322 -9.55 -18.57 -2.92
C LEU A 322 -10.82 -19.17 -2.29
N ILE A 323 -10.75 -19.65 -1.05
CA ILE A 323 -11.92 -20.16 -0.31
C ILE A 323 -12.94 -19.05 -0.11
N ALA A 324 -12.51 -17.84 0.28
CA ALA A 324 -13.41 -16.70 0.43
C ALA A 324 -14.10 -16.35 -0.90
N LEU A 325 -13.35 -16.28 -2.00
CA LEU A 325 -13.91 -16.02 -3.33
C LEU A 325 -14.91 -17.11 -3.78
N LEU A 326 -14.64 -18.38 -3.45
CA LEU A 326 -15.52 -19.50 -3.74
C LEU A 326 -16.81 -19.43 -2.90
N ALA A 327 -16.68 -19.14 -1.60
CA ALA A 327 -17.80 -19.00 -0.67
C ALA A 327 -18.75 -17.85 -1.06
N HIS A 328 -18.21 -16.76 -1.62
CA HIS A 328 -19.01 -15.65 -2.17
C HIS A 328 -19.61 -15.96 -3.56
N GLY A 329 -19.34 -17.13 -4.14
CA GLY A 329 -19.82 -17.51 -5.47
C GLY A 329 -19.15 -16.73 -6.62
N THR A 330 -18.07 -16.01 -6.33
CA THR A 330 -17.37 -15.14 -7.29
C THR A 330 -16.58 -15.95 -8.31
N ILE A 331 -16.03 -17.09 -7.91
CA ILE A 331 -15.24 -17.99 -8.76
C ILE A 331 -15.82 -19.41 -8.73
N THR A 332 -15.39 -20.28 -9.64
CA THR A 332 -15.80 -21.69 -9.66
C THR A 332 -14.81 -22.55 -8.86
N TYR A 333 -15.24 -23.75 -8.44
CA TYR A 333 -14.35 -24.72 -7.78
C TYR A 333 -13.17 -25.12 -8.69
N ALA A 334 -13.44 -25.39 -9.97
CA ALA A 334 -12.41 -25.72 -10.94
C ALA A 334 -11.38 -24.59 -11.10
N GLU A 335 -11.84 -23.34 -11.05
CA GLU A 335 -10.97 -22.16 -11.05
C GLU A 335 -10.11 -22.10 -9.79
N ALA A 336 -10.72 -22.22 -8.61
CA ALA A 336 -10.01 -22.20 -7.33
C ALA A 336 -8.91 -23.27 -7.26
N MET A 337 -9.22 -24.50 -7.69
CA MET A 337 -8.27 -25.61 -7.73
C MET A 337 -7.12 -25.36 -8.72
N ARG A 338 -7.39 -24.75 -9.87
CA ARG A 338 -6.36 -24.43 -10.87
C ARG A 338 -5.40 -23.35 -10.40
N GLN A 339 -5.90 -22.36 -9.66
CA GLN A 339 -5.11 -21.22 -9.21
C GLN A 339 -4.40 -21.45 -7.87
N SER A 340 -4.80 -22.48 -7.14
CA SER A 340 -4.22 -22.85 -5.85
C SER A 340 -2.72 -23.17 -5.95
N PRO A 341 -1.88 -22.66 -5.04
CA PRO A 341 -0.50 -23.13 -4.90
C PRO A 341 -0.41 -24.56 -4.36
N ASP A 342 -1.42 -25.01 -3.61
CA ASP A 342 -1.54 -26.37 -3.07
C ASP A 342 -3.02 -26.83 -3.17
N PRO A 343 -3.40 -27.50 -4.28
CA PRO A 343 -4.77 -27.96 -4.48
C PRO A 343 -5.20 -29.02 -3.45
N GLU A 344 -4.29 -29.83 -2.92
CA GLU A 344 -4.61 -30.86 -1.92
C GLU A 344 -4.98 -30.21 -0.59
N ASP A 345 -4.18 -29.25 -0.12
CA ASP A 345 -4.50 -28.44 1.05
C ASP A 345 -5.81 -27.68 0.88
N LEU A 346 -6.04 -27.06 -0.28
CA LEU A 346 -7.29 -26.37 -0.58
C LEU A 346 -8.49 -27.33 -0.49
N SER A 347 -8.39 -28.51 -1.09
CA SER A 347 -9.42 -29.55 -1.04
C SER A 347 -9.67 -30.01 0.39
N LEU A 348 -8.62 -30.26 1.18
CA LEU A 348 -8.73 -30.65 2.59
C LEU A 348 -9.42 -29.57 3.43
N LYS A 349 -9.04 -28.30 3.23
CA LYS A 349 -9.65 -27.15 3.90
C LYS A 349 -11.13 -27.01 3.54
N LEU A 350 -11.48 -27.15 2.26
CA LEU A 350 -12.86 -27.15 1.81
C LEU A 350 -13.66 -28.31 2.42
N ARG A 351 -13.11 -29.53 2.46
CA ARG A 351 -13.78 -30.68 3.12
C ARG A 351 -14.00 -30.44 4.62
N LYS A 352 -13.01 -29.89 5.32
CA LYS A 352 -13.14 -29.56 6.75
C LYS A 352 -14.20 -28.48 7.01
N MET A 353 -14.30 -27.48 6.14
CA MET A 353 -15.31 -26.41 6.25
C MET A 353 -16.69 -26.85 5.76
N PHE A 354 -16.75 -27.81 4.84
CA PHE A 354 -17.96 -28.33 4.20
C PHE A 354 -17.99 -29.88 4.24
N PRO A 355 -18.27 -30.50 5.41
CA PRO A 355 -18.13 -31.96 5.62
C PRO A 355 -19.06 -32.84 4.78
N ALA A 356 -20.16 -32.29 4.23
CA ALA A 356 -21.14 -33.04 3.43
C ALA A 356 -20.61 -33.51 2.06
N ILE A 357 -19.37 -33.17 1.70
CA ILE A 357 -18.70 -33.65 0.48
C ILE A 357 -18.35 -35.16 0.57
N GLU A 358 -18.39 -35.78 1.75
CA GLU A 358 -18.03 -37.19 1.96
C GLU A 358 -19.12 -38.24 1.63
N GLU A 359 -20.42 -37.90 1.56
CA GLU A 359 -21.45 -38.93 1.31
C GLU A 359 -21.54 -39.42 -0.15
N GLN A 360 -20.76 -38.85 -1.06
CA GLN A 360 -20.65 -39.31 -2.45
C GLN A 360 -19.21 -39.68 -2.83
N GLY A 361 -18.67 -40.64 -2.08
CA GLY A 361 -17.49 -41.38 -2.49
C GLY A 361 -17.87 -42.70 -3.18
N GLU A 362 -18.19 -42.64 -4.48
CA GLU A 362 -17.83 -43.63 -5.52
C GLU A 362 -18.47 -43.21 -6.85
N ASP A 363 -17.65 -43.18 -7.92
CA ASP A 363 -17.96 -42.74 -9.29
C ASP A 363 -18.26 -41.25 -9.54
N MET A 364 -17.22 -40.42 -9.47
CA MET A 364 -17.20 -39.13 -10.19
C MET A 364 -16.92 -39.34 -11.68
N SER A 365 -17.91 -39.91 -12.38
CA SER A 365 -17.99 -39.86 -13.84
C SER A 365 -19.36 -39.35 -14.31
N SER A 366 -19.69 -38.09 -14.02
CA SER A 366 -20.72 -37.37 -14.80
C SER A 366 -20.67 -35.85 -14.59
N THR A 367 -20.59 -35.13 -15.70
CA THR A 367 -20.50 -33.67 -15.84
C THR A 367 -21.86 -32.95 -15.85
N ALA A 368 -22.78 -33.28 -14.93
CA ALA A 368 -23.99 -32.49 -14.74
C ALA A 368 -24.71 -32.87 -13.44
N ASP A 369 -24.35 -32.23 -12.32
CA ASP A 369 -25.30 -32.12 -11.22
C ASP A 369 -25.22 -30.71 -10.60
N PHE A 370 -26.35 -30.01 -10.66
CA PHE A 370 -26.53 -28.62 -10.23
C PHE A 370 -27.18 -28.52 -8.84
N SER A 371 -27.29 -29.63 -8.11
CA SER A 371 -27.81 -29.71 -6.74
C SER A 371 -26.96 -28.89 -5.74
N GLN A 372 -25.63 -28.86 -5.91
CA GLN A 372 -24.70 -28.14 -5.00
C GLN A 372 -24.79 -26.60 -5.08
N ILE A 373 -25.34 -26.05 -6.17
CA ILE A 373 -25.51 -24.59 -6.34
C ILE A 373 -26.77 -24.09 -5.61
N LEU A 374 -27.77 -24.95 -5.41
CA LEU A 374 -28.97 -24.64 -4.63
C LEU A 374 -28.68 -24.63 -3.12
N GLU A 375 -27.72 -25.42 -2.65
CA GLU A 375 -27.26 -25.39 -1.25
C GLU A 375 -26.38 -24.17 -0.93
N LEU A 376 -25.57 -23.69 -1.89
CA LEU A 376 -24.86 -22.41 -1.77
C LEU A 376 -25.83 -21.22 -1.58
N GLN A 377 -27.05 -21.29 -2.11
CA GLN A 377 -28.08 -20.27 -1.87
C GLN A 377 -28.69 -20.36 -0.46
N GLN A 378 -28.75 -21.56 0.13
CA GLN A 378 -29.21 -21.74 1.51
C GLN A 378 -28.14 -21.31 2.53
N PHE A 379 -26.85 -21.54 2.22
CA PHE A 379 -25.74 -21.02 3.02
C PHE A 379 -25.58 -19.52 2.88
N ARG A 380 -25.80 -18.94 1.70
CA ARG A 380 -25.89 -17.49 1.52
C ARG A 380 -26.94 -16.88 2.44
N LYS A 381 -28.11 -17.52 2.58
CA LYS A 381 -29.15 -17.08 3.51
C LYS A 381 -28.70 -17.16 4.97
N LEU A 382 -27.96 -18.21 5.34
CA LEU A 382 -27.40 -18.37 6.68
C LEU A 382 -26.27 -17.34 6.97
N TYR A 383 -25.49 -17.00 5.95
CA TYR A 383 -24.44 -15.98 6.01
C TYR A 383 -25.03 -14.57 6.07
N GLU A 384 -26.08 -14.29 5.29
CA GLU A 384 -26.85 -13.04 5.38
C GLU A 384 -27.48 -12.90 6.78
N GLU A 385 -28.02 -13.98 7.36
CA GLU A 385 -28.52 -13.99 8.75
C GLU A 385 -27.39 -13.79 9.80
N GLN A 386 -26.19 -14.32 9.56
CA GLN A 386 -25.01 -14.10 10.40
C GLN A 386 -24.49 -12.67 10.30
N GLU A 387 -24.45 -12.12 9.08
CA GLU A 387 -24.06 -10.75 8.79
C GLU A 387 -25.04 -9.76 9.43
N GLU A 388 -26.33 -10.05 9.39
CA GLU A 388 -27.37 -9.26 10.04
C GLU A 388 -27.27 -9.32 11.57
N ARG A 389 -26.97 -10.50 12.14
CA ARG A 389 -26.63 -10.63 13.57
C ARG A 389 -25.36 -9.87 13.95
N HIS A 390 -24.35 -9.89 13.09
CA HIS A 390 -23.12 -9.11 13.28
C HIS A 390 -23.40 -7.61 13.22
N LYS A 391 -24.26 -7.18 12.30
CA LYS A 391 -24.68 -5.78 12.16
C LYS A 391 -25.42 -5.30 13.40
N ILE A 392 -26.36 -6.11 13.91
CA ILE A 392 -27.06 -5.85 15.18
C ILE A 392 -26.06 -5.75 16.34
N ARG A 393 -25.11 -6.68 16.44
CA ARG A 393 -24.07 -6.67 17.48
C ARG A 393 -23.15 -5.47 17.36
N LEU A 394 -22.84 -5.02 16.14
CA LEU A 394 -22.06 -3.81 15.88
C LEU A 394 -22.82 -2.58 16.35
N THR A 395 -24.11 -2.48 16.04
CA THR A 395 -24.98 -1.39 16.49
C THR A 395 -25.13 -1.38 18.02
N GLU A 396 -25.22 -2.55 18.66
CA GLU A 396 -25.18 -2.66 20.13
C GLU A 396 -23.85 -2.20 20.72
N MET A 397 -22.72 -2.55 20.08
CA MET A 397 -21.39 -2.09 20.49
C MET A 397 -21.20 -0.58 20.27
N GLU A 398 -21.71 -0.02 19.18
CA GLU A 398 -21.69 1.42 18.90
C GLU A 398 -22.53 2.17 19.94
N ALA A 399 -23.73 1.69 20.26
CA ALA A 399 -24.58 2.25 21.32
C ALA A 399 -23.86 2.20 22.68
N ARG A 400 -23.17 1.10 22.98
CA ARG A 400 -22.41 0.95 24.23
C ARG A 400 -21.18 1.85 24.27
N THR A 401 -20.50 2.01 23.14
CA THR A 401 -19.38 2.96 22.99
C THR A 401 -19.86 4.40 23.20
N ALA A 402 -21.00 4.77 22.61
CA ALA A 402 -21.62 6.08 22.80
C ALA A 402 -22.03 6.32 24.26
N GLU A 403 -22.59 5.32 24.95
CA GLU A 403 -22.90 5.41 26.38
C GLU A 403 -21.63 5.62 27.23
N LEU A 404 -20.56 4.86 26.94
CA LEU A 404 -19.28 5.00 27.63
C LEU A 404 -18.64 6.37 27.38
N GLN A 405 -18.72 6.90 26.15
CA GLN A 405 -18.25 8.24 25.81
C GLN A 405 -19.03 9.32 26.55
N ALA A 406 -20.35 9.20 26.64
CA ALA A 406 -21.19 10.12 27.42
C ALA A 406 -20.82 10.09 28.91
N ARG A 407 -20.59 8.90 29.48
CA ARG A 407 -20.11 8.75 30.87
C ARG A 407 -18.73 9.35 31.08
N LEU A 408 -17.83 9.22 30.10
CA LEU A 408 -16.50 9.84 30.11
C LEU A 408 -16.60 11.36 30.11
N GLN A 409 -17.41 11.94 29.22
CA GLN A 409 -17.64 13.39 29.16
C GLN A 409 -18.23 13.94 30.47
N GLU A 410 -19.18 13.23 31.07
CA GLU A 410 -19.75 13.62 32.36
C GLU A 410 -18.69 13.58 33.47
N ARG A 411 -17.81 12.56 33.47
CA ARG A 411 -16.71 12.46 34.43
C ARG A 411 -15.65 13.55 34.22
N ASP A 412 -15.33 13.90 32.98
CA ASP A 412 -14.42 15.00 32.66
C ASP A 412 -14.98 16.35 33.12
N ARG A 413 -16.29 16.56 32.94
CA ARG A 413 -16.98 17.76 33.45
C ARG A 413 -16.91 17.83 34.97
N GLN A 414 -17.21 16.74 35.68
CA GLN A 414 -17.08 16.68 37.15
C GLN A 414 -15.65 16.94 37.61
N LEU A 415 -14.65 16.44 36.88
CA LEU A 415 -13.23 16.72 37.12
C LEU A 415 -12.88 18.20 36.94
N GLN A 416 -13.46 18.86 35.93
CA GLN A 416 -13.28 20.31 35.73
C GLN A 416 -13.93 21.12 36.84
N GLU A 417 -15.15 20.78 37.25
CA GLU A 417 -15.85 21.44 38.38
C GLU A 417 -15.06 21.30 39.69
N LEU A 418 -14.55 20.09 39.98
CA LEU A 418 -13.68 19.85 41.14
C LEU A 418 -12.36 20.64 41.07
N LYS A 419 -11.75 20.75 39.89
CA LYS A 419 -10.54 21.57 39.70
C LYS A 419 -10.83 23.04 39.98
N HIS A 420 -11.96 23.56 39.50
CA HIS A 420 -12.36 24.95 39.74
C HIS A 420 -12.59 25.23 41.23
N ALA A 421 -13.33 24.34 41.91
CA ALA A 421 -13.57 24.45 43.35
C ALA A 421 -12.26 24.40 44.16
N ASN A 422 -11.29 23.59 43.74
CA ASN A 422 -9.98 23.50 44.40
C ASN A 422 -9.15 24.79 44.22
N VAL A 423 -9.24 25.44 43.05
CA VAL A 423 -8.61 26.76 42.81
C VAL A 423 -9.23 27.84 43.70
N GLU A 424 -10.56 27.84 43.86
CA GLU A 424 -11.24 28.77 44.76
C GLU A 424 -10.84 28.56 46.23
N GLN A 425 -10.82 27.30 46.69
CA GLN A 425 -10.35 26.97 48.04
C GLN A 425 -8.89 27.36 48.28
N ALA A 426 -8.02 27.18 47.29
CA ALA A 426 -6.63 27.63 47.37
C ALA A 426 -6.53 29.16 47.50
N SER A 427 -7.37 29.91 46.78
CA SER A 427 -7.44 31.37 46.89
C SER A 427 -7.91 31.83 48.27
N GLU A 428 -8.92 31.17 48.86
CA GLU A 428 -9.38 31.46 50.22
C GLU A 428 -8.32 31.15 51.27
N LEU A 429 -7.60 30.04 51.13
CA LEU A 429 -6.47 29.67 51.99
C LEU A 429 -5.36 30.73 51.94
N ASP A 430 -5.02 31.25 50.76
CA ASP A 430 -4.01 32.29 50.62
C ASP A 430 -4.47 33.63 51.23
N LYS A 431 -5.76 33.99 51.10
CA LYS A 431 -6.32 35.16 51.79
C LYS A 431 -6.23 35.02 53.30
N ALA A 432 -6.62 33.87 53.85
CA ALA A 432 -6.54 33.60 55.28
C ALA A 432 -5.09 33.63 55.78
N ARG A 433 -4.13 33.07 55.03
CA ARG A 433 -2.70 33.14 55.35
C ARG A 433 -2.17 34.57 55.39
N ASN A 434 -2.55 35.39 54.41
CA ASN A 434 -2.14 36.79 54.37
C ASN A 434 -2.73 37.59 55.54
N GLU A 435 -3.96 37.27 55.95
CA GLU A 435 -4.60 37.89 57.11
C GLU A 435 -3.92 37.49 58.43
N VAL A 436 -3.55 36.21 58.59
CA VAL A 436 -2.74 35.74 59.73
C VAL A 436 -1.41 36.48 59.80
N GLN A 437 -0.67 36.57 58.68
CA GLN A 437 0.62 37.28 58.65
C GLN A 437 0.47 38.77 58.98
N ARG A 438 -0.61 39.40 58.52
CA ARG A 438 -0.90 40.79 58.87
C ARG A 438 -1.15 40.96 60.37
N VAL A 439 -1.96 40.08 60.97
CA VAL A 439 -2.24 40.11 62.42
C VAL A 439 -0.97 39.86 63.24
N GLU A 440 -0.12 38.93 62.81
CA GLU A 440 1.18 38.67 63.43
C GLU A 440 2.09 39.91 63.38
N ARG A 441 2.17 40.57 62.22
CA ARG A 441 2.96 41.79 62.05
C ARG A 441 2.44 42.94 62.91
N ASP A 442 1.13 43.19 62.91
CA ASP A 442 0.50 44.22 63.74
C ASP A 442 0.72 43.94 65.25
N SER A 443 0.72 42.66 65.64
CA SER A 443 1.00 42.24 67.02
C SER A 443 2.48 42.44 67.38
N GLN A 444 3.40 42.10 66.47
CA GLN A 444 4.83 42.31 66.67
C GLN A 444 5.17 43.80 66.79
N GLU A 445 4.60 44.66 65.94
CA GLU A 445 4.78 46.11 66.04
C GLU A 445 4.26 46.69 67.37
N LYS A 446 3.17 46.15 67.91
CA LYS A 446 2.68 46.54 69.24
C LYS A 446 3.63 46.07 70.34
N ILE A 447 4.15 44.85 70.26
CA ILE A 447 5.15 44.32 71.20
C ILE A 447 6.41 45.17 71.18
N ASP A 448 6.91 45.54 70.00
CA ASP A 448 8.11 46.37 69.86
C ASP A 448 7.89 47.77 70.46
N LYS A 449 6.76 48.41 70.17
CA LYS A 449 6.38 49.70 70.79
C LYS A 449 6.27 49.61 72.32
N LEU A 450 5.71 48.53 72.85
CA LEU A 450 5.64 48.29 74.29
C LEU A 450 7.03 48.07 74.89
N SER A 451 7.90 47.32 74.21
CA SER A 451 9.29 47.08 74.61
C SER A 451 10.08 48.38 74.67
N ASP A 452 9.94 49.24 73.66
CA ASP A 452 10.59 50.55 73.63
C ASP A 452 10.05 51.48 74.71
N ARG A 453 8.73 51.47 74.98
CA ARG A 453 8.11 52.20 76.10
C ARG A 453 8.66 51.72 77.45
N ILE A 454 8.83 50.40 77.62
CA ILE A 454 9.41 49.79 78.82
C ILE A 454 10.88 50.22 78.98
N LYS A 455 11.68 50.22 77.90
CA LYS A 455 13.06 50.72 77.93
C LYS A 455 13.12 52.20 78.33
N GLU A 456 12.24 53.03 77.78
CA GLU A 456 12.15 54.46 78.12
C GLU A 456 11.76 54.66 79.59
N LEU A 457 10.76 53.92 80.10
CA LEU A 457 10.35 53.94 81.50
C LEU A 457 11.48 53.47 82.44
N ASN A 458 12.20 52.41 82.07
CA ASN A 458 13.35 51.92 82.83
C ASN A 458 14.51 52.92 82.83
N GLN A 459 14.80 53.61 81.72
CA GLN A 459 15.78 54.69 81.70
C GLN A 459 15.38 55.85 82.61
N ARG A 460 14.09 56.23 82.62
CA ARG A 460 13.57 57.26 83.55
C ARG A 460 13.72 56.84 85.01
N LEU A 461 13.40 55.59 85.35
CA LEU A 461 13.61 55.02 86.69
C LEU A 461 15.09 55.00 87.10
N MET A 462 16.01 54.63 86.20
CA MET A 462 17.45 54.63 86.46
C MET A 462 18.05 56.04 86.56
N SER A 463 17.46 57.03 85.88
CA SER A 463 17.83 58.45 86.02
C SER A 463 17.23 59.12 87.26
N GLY A 464 16.15 58.56 87.82
CA GLY A 464 15.49 59.01 89.05
C GLY A 464 15.99 58.30 90.32
N ALA A 465 16.90 57.34 90.19
CA ALA A 465 17.60 56.69 91.31
C ALA A 465 19.01 57.29 91.45
N ARG A 466 19.08 58.54 91.93
CA ARG A 466 20.25 59.11 92.60
C ARG A 466 19.81 59.84 93.84
#